data_AF-A0AA48LHI6-F1
#
_entry.id   AF-A0AA48LHI6-F1
#
_cell.length_a   1.000
_cell.length_b   1.000
_cell.length_c   1.000
_cell.angle_alpha   90.00
_cell.angle_beta   90.00
_cell.angle_gamma   90.00
#
_symmetry.space_group_name_H-M   'P 1'
#
loop_
_entity.id
_entity.type
_entity.pdbx_description
1 polymer ?
#
loop_
_entity_poly.entity_id
_entity_poly.type
_entity_poly.pdbx_seq_one_letter_code
_entity_poly.pdbx_strand_id
1 'polypeptide(L)' 'MIEELRDILCKQLRIVNEYDLSDPLVQDDLIQLNEKMKQKIINGR' A
#
# COMPACT_ATOMS: atom_id res chain seq x y z
N MET A 1 -0.98 6.93 -13.72
CA MET A 1 -2.14 6.30 -13.07
C MET A 1 -2.00 4.79 -12.88
N ILE A 2 -2.14 3.94 -13.93
CA ILE A 2 -2.06 2.46 -13.75
C ILE A 2 -0.70 2.02 -13.19
N GLU A 3 0.40 2.59 -13.68
CA GLU A 3 1.74 2.25 -13.19
C GLU A 3 1.94 2.66 -11.72
N GLU A 4 1.45 3.83 -11.32
CA GLU A 4 1.53 4.29 -9.92
C GLU A 4 0.68 3.41 -8.98
N LEU A 5 -0.51 2.99 -9.42
CA LEU A 5 -1.34 2.06 -8.66
C LEU A 5 -0.66 0.70 -8.53
N ARG A 6 -0.05 0.20 -9.61
CA ARG A 6 0.76 -1.01 -9.60
C ARG A 6 1.94 -0.89 -8.63
N ASP A 7 2.63 0.24 -8.62
CA ASP A 7 3.77 0.46 -7.72
C ASP A 7 3.35 0.48 -6.25
N ILE A 8 2.20 1.08 -5.93
CA ILE A 8 1.65 1.05 -4.56
C ILE A 8 1.31 -0.40 -4.17
N LEU A 9 0.64 -1.15 -5.05
CA LEU A 9 0.31 -2.55 -4.82
C LEU A 9 1.57 -3.41 -4.62
N CYS A 10 2.61 -3.22 -5.43
CA CYS A 10 3.89 -3.92 -5.28
C CYS A 10 4.55 -3.64 -3.93
N LYS A 11 4.48 -2.39 -3.43
CA LYS A 11 4.99 -2.05 -2.09
C LYS A 11 4.21 -2.75 -0.99
N GLN A 12 2.88 -2.79 -1.08
CA GLN A 12 2.04 -3.52 -0.12
C GLN A 12 2.35 -5.02 -0.11
N LEU A 13 2.48 -5.64 -1.30
CA LEU A 13 2.84 -7.05 -1.43
C LEU A 13 4.21 -7.35 -0.83
N ARG A 14 5.17 -6.44 -1.04
CA ARG A 14 6.49 -6.55 -0.42
C ARG A 14 6.42 -6.50 1.09
N ILE A 15 5.62 -5.59 1.66
CA ILE A 15 5.42 -5.49 3.10
C ILE A 15 4.85 -6.81 3.66
N VAL A 16 3.79 -7.32 3.05
CA VAL A 16 3.15 -8.58 3.46
C VAL A 16 4.09 -9.79 3.35
N ASN A 17 5.04 -9.77 2.41
CA ASN A 17 5.95 -10.89 2.16
C ASN A 17 7.24 -10.84 2.98
N GLU A 18 7.78 -9.64 3.26
CA GLU A 18 9.12 -9.47 3.85
C GLU A 18 9.11 -9.05 5.32
N TYR A 19 7.99 -8.53 5.84
CA TYR A 19 7.95 -7.92 7.17
C TYR A 19 7.00 -8.67 8.11
N ASP A 20 7.27 -8.58 9.41
CA ASP A 20 6.42 -9.14 10.45
C ASP A 20 5.16 -8.29 10.61
N LEU A 21 4.01 -8.85 10.21
CA LEU A 21 2.72 -8.19 10.33
C LEU A 21 2.22 -8.10 11.77
N SER A 22 2.88 -8.70 12.76
CA SER A 22 2.57 -8.46 14.17
C SER A 22 3.14 -7.12 14.68
N ASP A 23 4.08 -6.51 13.95
CA ASP A 23 4.61 -5.18 14.26
C ASP A 23 3.58 -4.08 13.91
N PRO A 24 3.12 -3.29 14.91
CA PRO A 24 2.17 -2.20 14.67
C PRO A 24 2.65 -1.15 13.67
N LEU A 25 3.95 -0.89 13.58
CA LEU A 25 4.50 0.10 12.63
C LEU A 25 4.39 -0.40 11.19
N VAL A 26 4.64 -1.70 10.98
CA VAL A 26 4.48 -2.34 9.67
C VAL A 26 3.00 -2.35 9.26
N GLN A 27 2.09 -2.58 10.20
CA GLN A 27 0.65 -2.47 9.95
C GLN A 27 0.24 -1.05 9.56
N ASP A 28 0.73 -0.03 10.28
CA ASP A 28 0.46 1.38 9.98
C ASP A 28 0.95 1.77 8.59
N ASP A 29 2.14 1.33 8.19
CA ASP A 29 2.68 1.55 6.84
C ASP A 29 1.77 0.93 5.75
N LEU A 30 1.28 -0.29 5.99
CA LEU A 30 0.37 -0.99 5.07
C LEU A 30 -0.97 -0.27 4.95
N ILE A 31 -1.53 0.21 6.07
CA ILE A 31 -2.77 1.00 6.11
C ILE A 31 -2.61 2.30 5.32
N GLN A 32 -1.51 3.03 5.54
CA GLN A 32 -1.24 4.28 4.81
C GLN A 32 -1.15 4.08 3.30
N LEU A 33 -0.45 3.02 2.85
CA LEU A 33 -0.37 2.68 1.43
C LEU A 33 -1.75 2.33 0.85
N ASN A 34 -2.58 1.63 1.62
CA ASN A 34 -3.93 1.28 1.20
C ASN A 34 -4.83 2.51 1.05
N GLU A 35 -4.80 3.41 2.02
CA GLU A 35 -5.55 4.67 1.94
C GLU A 35 -5.07 5.53 0.76
N LYS A 36 -3.76 5.60 0.52
CA LYS A 36 -3.21 6.27 -0.66
C LYS A 36 -3.71 5.66 -1.97
N MET A 37 -3.78 4.33 -2.06
CA MET A 37 -4.29 3.63 -3.24
C MET A 37 -5.78 3.94 -3.47
N LYS A 38 -6.60 3.84 -2.42
CA LYS A 38 -8.04 4.17 -2.47
C LYS A 38 -8.26 5.60 -2.95
N GLN A 39 -7.53 6.57 -2.39
CA GLN A 39 -7.63 7.97 -2.80
C GLN A 39 -7.31 8.16 -4.28
N LYS A 40 -6.30 7.47 -4.82
CA LYS A 40 -5.97 7.54 -6.26
C LYS A 40 -7.04 6.93 -7.16
N ILE A 41 -7.60 5.79 -6.76
CA ILE A 41 -8.69 5.14 -7.48
C ILE A 41 -9.93 6.04 -7.52
N ILE A 42 -10.35 6.58 -6.37
CA ILE A 42 -11.53 7.43 -6.24
C ILE A 42 -11.37 8.73 -7.06
N ASN A 43 -10.18 9.35 -7.00
CA ASN A 43 -9.94 10.62 -7.66
C ASN A 43 -9.55 10.50 -9.14
N GLY A 44 -9.45 9.28 -9.68
CA GLY A 44 -9.08 9.03 -11.08
C GLY A 44 -7.71 9.62 -11.49
N ARG A 45 -6.78 9.75 -10.54
CA ARG A 45 -5.44 10.35 -10.71
C ARG A 45 -4.31 9.43 -10.25
#